data_AF-A0A2D4KYE2-F1
#
_entry.id   AF-A0A2D4KYE2-F1
#
_cell.length_a   1.000
_cell.length_b   1.000
_cell.length_c   1.000
_cell.angle_alpha   90.00
_cell.angle_beta   90.00
_cell.angle_gamma   90.00
#
_symmetry.space_group_name_H-M   'P 1'
#
loop_
_entity.id
_entity.type
_entity.pdbx_description
1 polymer ?
#
loop_
_entity_poly.entity_id
_entity_poly.type
_entity_poly.pdbx_seq_one_letter_code
_entity_poly.pdbx_strand_id
1 'polypeptide(L)'
;SLLNFLQHLREFGLVFQRKRKSRRYYPTRLAINLSSGISGTTVDTHNQGFIVVETNYRIYAYTDSELQIALIALFSEMLYRFPNLVVAQVTRESTQQAIANGITADQIIHFLRTRAHAVMLKQPPVLPSTITDQIRLWELERDRLRFSEGVLYNQFLSQ
;
A
#
# COMPACT_ATOMS: atom_id res chain seq x y z
N SER A 1 -8.38 10.42 31.47
CA SER A 1 -8.74 11.86 31.35
C SER A 1 -8.19 12.40 30.04
N LEU A 2 -8.84 13.38 29.44
CA LEU A 2 -8.57 13.92 28.08
C LEU A 2 -7.08 14.27 27.80
N LEU A 3 -6.32 14.62 28.83
CA LEU A 3 -4.87 14.89 28.72
C LEU A 3 -4.03 13.65 28.37
N ASN A 4 -4.44 12.45 28.79
CA ASN A 4 -3.75 11.21 28.44
C ASN A 4 -3.97 10.88 26.96
N PHE A 5 -5.20 11.06 26.47
CA PHE A 5 -5.50 10.89 25.05
C PHE A 5 -4.69 11.84 24.17
N LEU A 6 -4.52 13.10 24.61
CA LEU A 6 -3.66 14.07 23.94
C LEU A 6 -2.18 13.64 23.88
N GLN A 7 -1.67 12.90 24.88
CA GLN A 7 -0.33 12.32 24.81
C GLN A 7 -0.24 11.22 23.76
N HIS A 8 -1.26 10.35 23.66
CA HIS A 8 -1.30 9.35 22.60
C HIS A 8 -1.36 9.99 21.21
N LEU A 9 -2.17 11.04 21.02
CA LEU A 9 -2.20 11.79 19.75
C LEU A 9 -0.85 12.41 19.40
N ARG A 10 -0.05 12.78 20.41
CA ARG A 10 1.32 13.24 20.21
C ARG A 10 2.26 12.10 19.82
N GLU A 11 2.13 10.93 20.45
CA GLU A 11 2.90 9.73 20.11
C GLU A 11 2.62 9.26 18.67
N PHE A 12 1.38 9.38 18.20
CA PHE A 12 1.01 9.11 16.81
C PHE A 12 1.40 10.23 15.82
N GLY A 13 1.91 11.36 16.31
CA GLY A 13 2.26 12.51 15.45
C GLY A 13 1.08 13.27 14.85
N LEU A 14 -0.15 13.02 15.32
CA LEU A 14 -1.35 13.78 14.92
C LEU A 14 -1.37 15.18 15.54
N VAL A 15 -0.73 15.34 16.69
CA VAL A 15 -0.63 16.61 17.40
C VAL A 15 0.80 16.89 17.83
N PHE A 16 1.30 18.08 17.56
CA PHE A 16 2.56 18.55 18.09
C PHE A 16 2.36 19.26 19.44
N GLN A 17 3.13 18.83 20.44
CA GLN A 17 3.27 19.52 21.72
C GLN A 17 4.74 19.67 22.07
N ARG A 18 5.18 20.92 22.32
CA ARG A 18 6.56 21.19 22.72
C ARG A 18 6.93 20.55 24.07
N LYS A 19 5.99 20.47 25.02
CA LYS A 19 6.16 19.85 26.35
C LYS A 19 4.92 19.02 26.70
N ARG A 20 5.09 17.91 27.43
CA ARG A 20 3.97 17.00 27.84
C ARG A 20 2.84 17.73 28.60
N LYS A 21 3.18 18.70 29.44
CA LYS A 21 2.21 19.49 30.23
C LYS A 21 1.80 20.81 29.57
N SER A 22 2.15 21.03 28.30
CA SER A 22 1.79 22.26 27.59
C SER A 22 0.27 22.36 27.43
N ARG A 23 -0.30 23.53 27.74
CA ARG A 23 -1.71 23.82 27.47
C ARG A 23 -1.99 24.05 25.99
N ARG A 24 -0.97 24.44 25.21
CA ARG A 24 -1.07 24.67 23.77
C ARG A 24 -0.58 23.44 23.02
N TYR A 25 -1.29 23.10 21.95
CA TYR A 25 -0.95 22.03 21.03
C TYR A 25 -1.32 22.46 19.60
N TYR A 26 -0.69 21.83 18.62
CA TYR A 26 -0.86 22.18 17.21
C TYR A 26 -1.23 20.92 16.42
N PRO A 27 -2.39 20.86 15.75
CA PRO A 27 -2.73 19.73 14.89
C PRO A 27 -1.74 19.68 13.71
N THR A 28 -1.29 18.48 13.36
CA THR A 28 -0.40 18.28 12.20
C THR A 28 -1.22 18.06 10.93
N ARG A 29 -0.55 18.10 9.75
CA ARG A 29 -1.20 17.79 8.47
C ARG A 29 -1.84 16.38 8.46
N LEU A 30 -1.27 15.41 9.18
CA LEU A 30 -1.84 14.07 9.31
C LEU A 30 -3.23 14.09 9.95
N ALA A 31 -3.44 14.89 10.99
CA ALA A 31 -4.74 15.03 11.64
C ALA A 31 -5.76 15.73 10.74
N ILE A 32 -5.32 16.71 9.95
CA ILE A 32 -6.16 17.40 8.98
C ILE A 32 -6.60 16.44 7.88
N ASN A 33 -5.65 15.70 7.29
CA ASN A 33 -5.93 14.72 6.23
C ASN A 33 -6.83 13.57 6.71
N LEU A 34 -6.69 13.14 7.97
CA LEU A 34 -7.58 12.16 8.58
C LEU A 34 -9.04 12.66 8.65
N SER A 35 -9.22 13.95 8.97
CA SER A 35 -10.55 14.56 9.09
C SER A 35 -11.25 14.81 7.75
N SER A 36 -10.49 15.00 6.67
CA SER A 36 -11.04 15.26 5.32
C SER A 36 -11.50 14.01 4.58
N GLY A 37 -11.20 12.81 5.10
CA GLY A 37 -11.59 11.54 4.50
C GLY A 37 -10.87 11.20 3.20
N ILE A 38 -11.02 9.94 2.77
CA ILE A 38 -10.40 9.33 1.58
C ILE A 38 -10.87 9.93 0.24
N SER A 39 -11.97 10.68 0.23
CA SER A 39 -12.56 11.24 -0.98
C SER A 39 -11.92 12.55 -1.44
N GLY A 40 -11.12 13.18 -0.57
CA GLY A 40 -10.26 14.29 -0.95
C GLY A 40 -8.94 13.75 -1.48
N THR A 41 -8.83 13.57 -2.79
CA THR A 41 -7.54 13.45 -3.50
C THR A 41 -6.75 14.76 -3.42
N THR A 42 -6.56 15.31 -2.22
CA THR A 42 -5.35 16.07 -1.94
C THR A 42 -4.24 15.05 -1.83
N VAL A 43 -3.80 14.55 -3.00
CA VAL A 43 -2.42 14.09 -3.18
C VAL A 43 -1.59 15.11 -2.42
N ASP A 44 -0.82 14.67 -1.42
CA ASP A 44 0.17 15.54 -0.79
C ASP A 44 0.96 16.16 -1.94
N THR A 45 0.68 17.41 -2.28
CA THR A 45 1.27 18.11 -3.44
C THR A 45 2.78 18.28 -3.28
N HIS A 46 3.28 17.96 -2.08
CA HIS A 46 4.69 17.93 -1.71
C HIS A 46 5.36 16.56 -1.79
N ASN A 47 4.64 15.47 -2.06
CA ASN A 47 5.26 14.16 -2.21
C ASN A 47 5.22 13.77 -3.69
N GLN A 48 6.21 14.24 -4.44
CA GLN A 48 6.46 13.74 -5.79
C GLN A 48 6.51 12.21 -5.71
N GLY A 49 5.68 11.54 -6.51
CA GLY A 49 5.80 10.09 -6.62
C GLY A 49 7.21 9.72 -7.07
N PHE A 50 7.69 8.58 -6.60
CA PHE A 50 9.08 8.16 -6.75
C PHE A 50 9.22 6.83 -7.46
N ILE A 51 8.10 6.17 -7.79
CA ILE A 51 8.08 4.83 -8.35
C ILE A 51 7.92 4.89 -9.87
N VAL A 52 8.81 4.22 -10.59
CA VAL A 52 8.66 3.90 -12.01
C VAL A 52 8.51 2.40 -12.18
N VAL A 53 7.50 1.96 -12.95
CA VAL A 53 7.26 0.54 -13.21
C VAL A 53 7.29 0.26 -14.70
N GLU A 54 8.08 -0.73 -15.11
CA GLU A 54 8.25 -1.16 -16.50
C GLU A 54 7.51 -2.47 -16.82
N THR A 55 7.23 -2.72 -18.10
CA THR A 55 6.52 -3.93 -18.59
C THR A 55 7.27 -5.24 -18.34
N ASN A 56 8.55 -5.18 -17.96
CA ASN A 56 9.37 -6.32 -17.56
C ASN A 56 9.27 -6.65 -16.05
N TYR A 57 8.27 -6.10 -15.36
CA TYR A 57 8.01 -6.25 -13.92
C TYR A 57 9.06 -5.62 -13.00
N ARG A 58 9.95 -4.77 -13.52
CA ARG A 58 10.89 -4.00 -12.69
C ARG A 58 10.27 -2.74 -12.13
N ILE A 59 10.55 -2.51 -10.86
CA ILE A 59 10.24 -1.31 -10.11
C ILE A 59 11.55 -0.53 -9.90
N TYR A 60 11.57 0.72 -10.32
CA TYR A 60 12.62 1.68 -10.04
C TYR A 60 12.08 2.72 -9.08
N ALA A 61 12.58 2.73 -7.86
CA ALA A 61 12.14 3.64 -6.81
C ALA A 61 13.24 4.66 -6.49
N TYR A 62 12.96 5.94 -6.75
CA TYR A 62 13.87 7.06 -6.48
C TYR A 62 13.67 7.57 -5.06
N THR A 63 14.19 6.83 -4.08
CA THR A 63 14.04 7.16 -2.67
C THR A 63 15.23 6.67 -1.85
N ASP A 64 15.57 7.45 -0.83
CA ASP A 64 16.51 7.13 0.24
C ASP A 64 15.78 6.67 1.53
N SER A 65 14.46 6.82 1.58
CA SER A 65 13.64 6.52 2.76
C SER A 65 13.54 5.01 2.98
N GLU A 66 14.14 4.52 4.08
CA GLU A 66 14.09 3.10 4.45
C GLU A 66 12.66 2.56 4.59
N LEU A 67 11.73 3.39 5.05
CA LEU A 67 10.31 3.04 5.12
C LEU A 67 9.75 2.72 3.74
N GLN A 68 10.02 3.56 2.75
CA GLN A 68 9.50 3.36 1.39
C GLN A 68 10.13 2.12 0.73
N ILE A 69 11.41 1.89 0.99
CA ILE A 69 12.13 0.68 0.56
C ILE A 69 11.51 -0.57 1.19
N ALA A 70 11.24 -0.54 2.50
CA ALA A 70 10.61 -1.65 3.21
C ALA A 70 9.19 -1.95 2.70
N LEU A 71 8.41 -0.92 2.36
CA LEU A 71 7.08 -1.10 1.77
C LEU A 71 7.14 -1.80 0.41
N ILE A 72 8.11 -1.45 -0.44
CA ILE A 72 8.31 -2.11 -1.75
C ILE A 72 8.71 -3.58 -1.54
N ALA A 73 9.58 -3.85 -0.56
CA ALA A 73 10.05 -5.19 -0.24
C ALA A 73 8.93 -6.14 0.29
N LEU A 74 7.77 -5.61 0.69
CA LEU A 74 6.63 -6.46 1.11
C LEU A 74 6.04 -7.28 -0.02
N PHE A 75 6.16 -6.83 -1.28
CA PHE A 75 5.51 -7.44 -2.44
C PHE A 75 6.43 -7.59 -3.66
N SER A 76 7.74 -7.34 -3.50
CA SER A 76 8.71 -7.46 -4.58
C SER A 76 10.07 -7.91 -4.06
N GLU A 77 10.88 -8.46 -4.95
CA GLU A 77 12.25 -8.88 -4.65
C GLU A 77 13.23 -7.74 -4.93
N MET A 78 14.08 -7.43 -3.96
CA MET A 78 15.06 -6.35 -4.06
C MET A 78 16.28 -6.81 -4.84
N LEU A 79 16.53 -6.24 -6.02
CA LEU A 79 17.67 -6.61 -6.86
C LEU A 79 18.91 -5.77 -6.54
N TYR A 80 18.77 -4.45 -6.57
CA TYR A 80 19.88 -3.51 -6.39
C TYR A 80 19.47 -2.32 -5.52
N ARG A 81 20.39 -1.86 -4.67
CA ARG A 81 20.23 -0.65 -3.86
C ARG A 81 21.40 0.29 -4.12
N PHE A 82 21.09 1.44 -4.72
CA PHE A 82 21.97 2.60 -4.86
C PHE A 82 21.55 3.69 -3.86
N PRO A 83 22.37 4.74 -3.64
CA PRO A 83 22.08 5.78 -2.63
C PRO A 83 20.73 6.50 -2.80
N ASN A 84 20.22 6.64 -4.02
CA ASN A 84 18.96 7.34 -4.33
C ASN A 84 18.06 6.57 -5.30
N LEU A 85 18.39 5.30 -5.59
CA LEU A 85 17.67 4.46 -6.52
C LEU A 85 17.66 3.03 -6.00
N VAL A 86 16.47 2.46 -5.99
CA VAL A 86 16.25 1.06 -5.66
C VAL A 86 15.64 0.39 -6.87
N VAL A 87 16.18 -0.77 -7.23
CA VAL A 87 15.64 -1.61 -8.28
C VAL A 87 15.09 -2.87 -7.63
N ALA A 88 13.81 -3.11 -7.81
CA ALA A 88 13.11 -4.31 -7.35
C ALA A 88 12.39 -4.98 -8.52
N GLN A 89 12.00 -6.23 -8.35
CA GLN A 89 11.26 -6.99 -9.34
C GLN A 89 10.03 -7.62 -8.70
N VAL A 90 8.88 -7.42 -9.35
CA VAL A 90 7.65 -8.12 -8.94
C VAL A 90 7.69 -9.51 -9.56
N THR A 91 7.66 -10.52 -8.70
CA THR A 91 7.65 -11.94 -9.07
C THR A 91 6.34 -12.58 -8.62
N ARG A 92 6.05 -13.77 -9.14
CA ARG A 92 4.90 -14.55 -8.71
C ARG A 92 5.02 -14.90 -7.22
N GLU A 93 6.21 -15.30 -6.81
CA GLU A 93 6.55 -15.74 -5.47
C GLU A 93 6.41 -14.58 -4.46
N SER A 94 6.99 -13.42 -4.75
CA SER A 94 6.88 -12.24 -3.88
C SER A 94 5.44 -11.73 -3.76
N THR A 95 4.68 -11.73 -4.86
CA THR A 95 3.27 -11.34 -4.85
C THR A 95 2.43 -12.32 -4.02
N GLN A 96 2.61 -13.63 -4.21
CA GLN A 96 1.89 -14.64 -3.44
C GLN A 96 2.24 -14.61 -1.95
N GLN A 97 3.50 -14.33 -1.61
CA GLN A 97 3.93 -14.14 -0.22
C GLN A 97 3.26 -12.92 0.42
N ALA A 98 3.16 -11.80 -0.29
CA ALA A 98 2.45 -10.61 0.18
C ALA A 98 0.97 -10.91 0.46
N ILE A 99 0.32 -11.64 -0.45
CA ILE A 99 -1.09 -12.03 -0.33
C ILE A 99 -1.31 -13.00 0.82
N ALA A 100 -0.38 -13.95 1.03
CA ALA A 100 -0.42 -14.84 2.19
C ALA A 100 -0.34 -14.06 3.52
N ASN A 101 0.35 -12.92 3.53
CA ASN A 101 0.42 -11.98 4.65
C ASN A 101 -0.75 -10.98 4.72
N GLY A 102 -1.76 -11.13 3.85
CA GLY A 102 -2.98 -10.32 3.86
C GLY A 102 -2.92 -9.01 3.05
N ILE A 103 -1.92 -8.85 2.18
CA ILE A 103 -1.83 -7.69 1.28
C ILE A 103 -2.50 -8.05 -0.05
N THR A 104 -3.59 -7.38 -0.41
CA THR A 104 -4.36 -7.71 -1.63
C THR A 104 -3.72 -7.15 -2.90
N ALA A 105 -4.04 -7.73 -4.07
CA ALA A 105 -3.57 -7.22 -5.35
C ALA A 105 -3.94 -5.75 -5.57
N ASP A 106 -5.18 -5.37 -5.22
CA ASP A 106 -5.66 -4.00 -5.37
C ASP A 106 -4.92 -3.02 -4.45
N GLN A 107 -4.47 -3.45 -3.25
CA GLN A 107 -3.62 -2.62 -2.39
C GLN A 107 -2.24 -2.39 -3.00
N ILE A 108 -1.63 -3.42 -3.60
CA ILE A 108 -0.34 -3.31 -4.31
C ILE A 108 -0.48 -2.33 -5.49
N ILE A 109 -1.50 -2.54 -6.33
CA ILE A 109 -1.76 -1.69 -7.50
C ILE A 109 -2.06 -0.25 -7.07
N HIS A 110 -2.84 -0.06 -6.01
CA HIS A 110 -3.13 1.26 -5.46
C HIS A 110 -1.88 1.95 -4.95
N PHE A 111 -1.00 1.25 -4.24
CA PHE A 111 0.27 1.78 -3.76
C PHE A 111 1.16 2.24 -4.93
N LEU A 112 1.35 1.39 -5.95
CA LEU A 112 2.14 1.71 -7.13
C LEU A 112 1.59 2.92 -7.89
N ARG A 113 0.25 3.04 -8.01
CA ARG A 113 -0.40 4.18 -8.67
C ARG A 113 -0.27 5.47 -7.86
N THR A 114 -0.53 5.43 -6.56
CA THR A 114 -0.49 6.61 -5.68
C THR A 114 0.94 7.15 -5.52
N ARG A 115 1.96 6.29 -5.62
CA ARG A 115 3.38 6.66 -5.53
C ARG A 115 4.09 6.75 -6.89
N ALA A 116 3.34 6.70 -8.00
CA ALA A 116 3.91 6.75 -9.34
C ALA A 116 4.61 8.09 -9.62
N HIS A 117 5.78 8.03 -10.24
CA HIS A 117 6.57 9.19 -10.62
C HIS A 117 5.82 10.11 -11.58
N ALA A 118 6.08 11.42 -11.51
CA ALA A 118 5.37 12.44 -12.28
C ALA A 118 5.41 12.20 -13.80
N VAL A 119 6.44 11.52 -14.32
CA VAL A 119 6.53 11.13 -15.73
C VAL A 119 5.46 10.10 -16.11
N MET A 120 5.19 9.11 -15.25
CA MET A 120 4.15 8.11 -15.49
C MET A 120 2.75 8.69 -15.40
N LEU A 121 2.54 9.67 -14.51
CA LEU A 121 1.24 10.35 -14.38
C LEU A 121 0.83 11.11 -15.65
N LYS A 122 1.77 11.45 -16.54
CA LYS A 122 1.48 12.12 -17.82
C LYS A 122 0.89 11.17 -18.87
N GLN A 123 1.03 9.86 -18.70
CA GLN A 123 0.61 8.85 -19.67
C GLN A 123 -0.43 7.91 -19.05
N PRO A 124 -1.73 8.09 -19.33
CA PRO A 124 -2.74 7.12 -18.93
C PRO A 124 -2.72 5.89 -19.87
N PRO A 125 -2.84 4.66 -19.34
CA PRO A 125 -2.93 4.31 -17.93
C PRO A 125 -1.58 4.46 -17.21
N VAL A 126 -1.60 5.00 -15.98
CA VAL A 126 -0.39 5.28 -15.19
C VAL A 126 0.51 4.05 -15.01
N LEU A 127 -0.11 2.88 -14.80
CA LEU A 127 0.60 1.61 -14.71
C LEU A 127 0.35 0.81 -16.00
N PRO A 128 1.36 0.11 -16.54
CA PRO A 128 1.16 -0.81 -17.65
C PRO A 128 0.13 -1.90 -17.28
N SER A 129 -0.82 -2.15 -18.18
CA SER A 129 -1.91 -3.12 -17.96
C SER A 129 -1.40 -4.53 -17.69
N THR A 130 -0.31 -4.92 -18.36
CA THR A 130 0.33 -6.23 -18.15
C THR A 130 0.68 -6.48 -16.69
N ILE A 131 1.12 -5.46 -15.96
CA ILE A 131 1.52 -5.59 -14.56
C ILE A 131 0.29 -5.66 -13.67
N THR A 132 -0.69 -4.79 -13.90
CA THR A 132 -1.92 -4.79 -13.09
C THR A 132 -2.68 -6.08 -13.25
N ASP A 133 -2.73 -6.62 -14.46
CA ASP A 133 -3.44 -7.86 -14.77
C ASP A 133 -2.66 -9.05 -14.20
N GLN A 134 -1.33 -9.08 -14.34
CA GLN A 134 -0.52 -10.17 -13.83
C GLN A 134 -0.57 -10.29 -12.30
N ILE A 135 -0.53 -9.16 -11.57
CA ILE A 135 -0.65 -9.16 -10.10
C ILE A 135 -2.01 -9.75 -9.67
N ARG A 136 -3.11 -9.38 -10.36
CA ARG A 136 -4.43 -9.94 -10.09
C ARG A 136 -4.52 -11.42 -10.42
N LEU A 137 -3.92 -11.85 -11.54
CA LEU A 137 -3.87 -13.27 -11.90
C LEU A 137 -3.13 -14.08 -10.85
N TRP A 138 -2.01 -13.58 -10.32
CA TRP A 138 -1.26 -14.25 -9.25
C TRP A 138 -2.04 -14.36 -7.93
N GLU A 139 -2.93 -13.42 -7.63
CA GLU A 139 -3.87 -13.51 -6.51
C GLU A 139 -4.94 -14.58 -6.74
N LEU A 140 -5.57 -14.56 -7.91
CA LEU A 140 -6.58 -15.55 -8.30
C LEU A 140 -6.03 -16.98 -8.34
N GLU A 141 -4.73 -17.14 -8.61
CA GLU A 141 -4.08 -18.44 -8.54
C GLU A 141 -4.10 -19.06 -7.14
N ARG A 142 -4.15 -18.26 -6.07
CA ARG A 142 -4.31 -18.73 -4.69
C ARG A 142 -5.79 -18.97 -4.34
N ASP A 143 -6.67 -18.09 -4.78
CA ASP A 143 -8.11 -18.11 -4.43
C ASP A 143 -8.93 -19.09 -5.31
N ARG A 144 -8.41 -20.31 -5.49
CA ARG A 144 -9.07 -21.37 -6.27
C ARG A 144 -10.17 -22.11 -5.51
N LEU A 145 -10.19 -21.98 -4.18
CA LEU A 145 -11.12 -22.68 -3.31
C LEU A 145 -11.99 -21.67 -2.57
N ARG A 146 -13.30 -21.91 -2.58
CA ARG A 146 -14.25 -21.19 -1.73
C ARG A 146 -14.69 -22.13 -0.62
N PHE A 147 -14.45 -21.73 0.63
CA PHE A 147 -14.94 -22.45 1.79
C PHE A 147 -16.41 -22.09 1.99
N SER A 148 -17.28 -23.08 1.87
CA SER A 148 -18.71 -22.98 2.19
C SER A 148 -19.05 -24.03 3.23
N GLU A 149 -19.43 -23.60 4.44
CA GLU A 149 -19.98 -24.51 5.44
C GLU A 149 -21.35 -25.02 4.98
N GLY A 150 -21.59 -26.32 5.14
CA GLY A 150 -22.85 -26.91 4.71
C GLY A 150 -23.04 -28.32 5.25
N VAL A 151 -24.31 -28.75 5.27
CA VAL A 151 -24.72 -30.12 5.57
C VAL A 151 -25.30 -30.72 4.30
N LEU A 152 -24.77 -31.87 3.87
CA LEU A 152 -25.29 -32.61 2.74
C LEU A 152 -26.29 -33.65 3.24
N TYR A 153 -27.58 -33.42 2.97
CA TYR A 153 -28.60 -34.46 3.11
C TYR A 153 -28.69 -35.23 1.79
N ASN A 154 -28.57 -36.55 1.87
CA ASN A 154 -28.77 -37.47 0.74
C ASN A 154 -29.69 -38.63 1.18
N GLN A 155 -30.09 -39.48 0.22
CA GLN A 155 -30.94 -40.68 0.47
C GLN A 155 -32.37 -40.36 0.94
N PHE A 156 -33.04 -39.42 0.29
CA PHE A 156 -34.47 -39.20 0.52
C PHE A 156 -35.30 -40.37 -0.02
N LEU A 157 -36.27 -40.82 0.79
CA LEU A 157 -37.16 -41.95 0.47
C LEU A 157 -38.15 -41.66 -0.67
N SER A 158 -38.32 -40.40 -1.06
CA SER A 158 -39.14 -39.98 -2.19
C SER A 158 -38.43 -38.88 -3.00
N GLN A 159 -38.60 -38.93 -4.32
CA GLN A 159 -38.24 -37.84 -5.24
C GLN A 159 -39.17 -36.63 -5.09
#